data_AF-A0A2L2WIY7-F1
#
_entry.id   AF-A0A2L2WIY7-F1
#
_cell.length_a   1.000
_cell.length_b   1.000
_cell.length_c   1.000
_cell.angle_alpha   90.00
_cell.angle_beta   90.00
_cell.angle_gamma   90.00
#
_symmetry.space_group_name_H-M   'P 1'
#
loop_
_entity.id
_entity.type
_entity.pdbx_description
1 polymer ?
#
loop_
_entity_poly.entity_id
_entity_poly.type
_entity_poly.pdbx_seq_one_letter_code
_entity_poly.pdbx_strand_id
1 'polypeptide(L)'
;MAISVEFILRQVPNTYKYKYEWMQDNAEDVEVLVLGPSHTYNGIRPEFLEGNAFSLANVAQDFKQDLALLKYWADRYKRLKTVIAPVSYMSWFINGMEYGAEKYRCRYYKIYMDCSLYPDWSLYNLEVSDIRSASKKLVRYFRKEDGISCDKYGFGTHFGSHGKNMEAWNKGTDAVSAVKRHTADSFEFIEANYERMKEMAEFCKNRNVRMILITTPCWSTYYDNLDEKQLAKMYELIHRLQKEYDLPYFDYLKDSRFVADDFHDCDHLSDIGAEKFTKILNKDIQSR
;
A
#
# COMPACT_ATOMS: atom_id res chain seq x y z
N MET A 1 1.30 14.41 -32.98
CA MET A 1 0.13 13.73 -32.40
C MET A 1 0.47 13.02 -31.09
N ALA A 2 1.43 12.10 -31.04
CA ALA A 2 1.79 11.39 -29.79
C ALA A 2 2.24 12.31 -28.63
N ILE A 3 3.06 13.33 -28.91
CA ILE A 3 3.51 14.32 -27.91
C ILE A 3 2.33 15.10 -27.31
N SER A 4 1.36 15.51 -28.14
CA SER A 4 0.17 16.24 -27.70
C SER A 4 -0.73 15.38 -26.82
N VAL A 5 -0.90 14.10 -27.17
CA VAL A 5 -1.67 13.14 -26.36
C VAL A 5 -0.97 12.90 -25.02
N GLU A 6 0.34 12.66 -25.03
CA GLU A 6 1.14 12.52 -23.80
C GLU A 6 0.99 13.73 -22.87
N PHE A 7 1.10 14.95 -23.42
CA PHE A 7 0.91 16.18 -22.67
C PHE A 7 -0.47 16.25 -22.00
N ILE A 8 -1.55 15.96 -22.75
CA ILE A 8 -2.93 15.92 -22.25
C ILE A 8 -3.09 14.88 -21.14
N LEU A 9 -2.58 13.67 -21.34
CA LEU A 9 -2.70 12.58 -20.37
C LEU A 9 -2.02 12.92 -19.03
N ARG A 10 -0.91 13.65 -19.05
CA ARG A 10 -0.21 14.13 -17.83
C ARG A 10 -0.93 15.25 -17.09
N GLN A 11 -1.87 15.94 -17.73
CA GLN A 11 -2.70 16.94 -17.05
C GLN A 11 -3.84 16.31 -16.24
N VAL A 12 -4.21 15.05 -16.52
CA VAL A 12 -5.31 14.38 -15.82
C VAL A 12 -4.92 14.16 -14.35
N PRO A 13 -5.64 14.74 -13.38
CA PRO A 13 -5.35 14.56 -11.97
C PRO A 13 -5.39 13.07 -11.59
N ASN A 14 -4.50 12.65 -10.70
CA ASN A 14 -4.43 11.28 -10.23
C ASN A 14 -3.82 11.22 -8.83
N THR A 15 -4.11 10.12 -8.12
CA THR A 15 -3.68 9.90 -6.73
C THR A 15 -2.18 10.06 -6.51
N TYR A 16 -1.33 9.59 -7.43
CA TYR A 16 0.12 9.64 -7.27
C TYR A 16 0.62 11.09 -7.32
N LYS A 17 0.12 11.87 -8.28
CA LYS A 17 0.41 13.31 -8.39
C LYS A 17 -0.08 14.07 -7.16
N TYR A 18 -1.31 13.81 -6.73
CA TYR A 18 -1.87 14.42 -5.52
C TYR A 18 -0.99 14.17 -4.29
N LYS A 19 -0.60 12.91 -4.04
CA LYS A 19 0.23 12.55 -2.90
C LYS A 19 1.61 13.21 -2.95
N TYR A 20 2.21 13.29 -4.13
CA TYR A 20 3.49 13.97 -4.32
C TYR A 20 3.40 15.47 -4.06
N GLU A 21 2.41 16.15 -4.64
CA GLU A 21 2.18 17.59 -4.42
C GLU A 21 1.87 17.89 -2.95
N TRP A 22 1.05 17.06 -2.29
CA TRP A 22 0.78 17.20 -0.87
C TRP A 22 2.06 17.06 -0.03
N MET A 23 2.90 16.07 -0.32
CA MET A 23 4.19 15.91 0.37
C MET A 23 5.15 17.06 0.08
N GLN A 24 5.12 17.67 -1.12
CA GLN A 24 5.92 18.86 -1.42
C GLN A 24 5.59 20.02 -0.48
N ASP A 25 4.34 20.14 -0.03
CA ASP A 25 3.94 21.23 0.84
C ASP A 25 4.00 20.86 2.33
N ASN A 26 3.85 19.57 2.69
CA ASN A 26 3.56 19.15 4.07
C ASN A 26 4.55 18.13 4.67
N ALA A 27 5.55 17.63 3.92
CA ALA A 27 6.44 16.56 4.41
C ALA A 27 7.16 16.89 5.72
N GLU A 28 7.42 18.18 6.01
CA GLU A 28 8.07 18.61 7.24
C GLU A 28 7.22 18.37 8.49
N ASP A 29 5.91 18.48 8.33
CA ASP A 29 4.94 18.37 9.42
C ASP A 29 4.39 16.96 9.60
N VAL A 30 4.69 16.01 8.71
CA VAL A 30 4.25 14.61 8.84
C VAL A 30 4.87 13.98 10.09
N GLU A 31 4.01 13.47 10.97
CA GLU A 31 4.39 12.76 12.19
C GLU A 31 4.24 11.24 12.05
N VAL A 32 3.22 10.80 11.30
CA VAL A 32 2.94 9.38 11.05
C VAL A 32 2.80 9.12 9.55
N LEU A 33 3.63 8.23 9.03
CA LEU A 33 3.60 7.84 7.61
C LEU A 33 3.08 6.41 7.45
N VAL A 34 2.05 6.24 6.62
CA VAL A 34 1.51 4.92 6.27
C VAL A 34 2.02 4.51 4.88
N LEU A 35 2.60 3.31 4.79
CA LEU A 35 3.16 2.73 3.55
C LEU A 35 2.43 1.44 3.16
N GLY A 36 2.78 0.89 1.99
CA GLY A 36 2.37 -0.43 1.55
C GLY A 36 1.22 -0.52 0.54
N PRO A 37 0.69 -1.74 0.33
CA PRO A 37 -0.21 -2.06 -0.78
C PRO A 37 -1.67 -1.63 -0.51
N SER A 38 -2.60 -2.16 -1.32
CA SER A 38 -4.04 -1.97 -1.16
C SER A 38 -4.56 -2.28 0.25
N HIS A 39 -3.92 -3.17 1.00
CA HIS A 39 -4.29 -3.54 2.37
C HIS A 39 -4.20 -2.36 3.33
N THR A 40 -3.22 -1.47 3.20
CA THR A 40 -3.13 -0.23 4.01
C THR A 40 -3.67 0.98 3.28
N TYR A 41 -3.53 1.04 1.95
CA TYR A 41 -4.12 2.10 1.13
C TYR A 41 -5.63 2.22 1.37
N ASN A 42 -6.35 1.11 1.43
CA ASN A 42 -7.79 1.09 1.73
C ASN A 42 -8.11 0.60 3.16
N GLY A 43 -7.10 0.23 3.97
CA GLY A 43 -7.33 -0.28 5.33
C GLY A 43 -7.04 0.72 6.43
N ILE A 44 -6.15 1.69 6.21
CA ILE A 44 -5.79 2.67 7.25
C ILE A 44 -6.22 4.07 6.82
N ARG A 45 -7.09 4.68 7.61
CA ARG A 45 -7.60 6.05 7.42
C ARG A 45 -6.80 7.01 8.32
N PRO A 46 -5.78 7.73 7.80
CA PRO A 46 -4.87 8.49 8.66
C PRO A 46 -5.55 9.56 9.51
N GLU A 47 -6.73 10.03 9.11
CA GLU A 47 -7.60 10.92 9.91
C GLU A 47 -7.88 10.42 11.35
N PHE A 48 -7.81 9.12 11.61
CA PHE A 48 -8.03 8.54 12.94
C PHE A 48 -6.76 8.10 13.67
N LEU A 49 -5.58 8.39 13.11
CA LEU A 49 -4.31 8.22 13.81
C LEU A 49 -3.99 9.48 14.61
N GLU A 50 -3.37 9.32 15.77
CA GLU A 50 -2.87 10.45 16.56
C GLU A 50 -1.61 11.05 15.92
N GLY A 51 -1.57 12.37 15.85
CA GLY A 51 -0.54 13.14 15.15
C GLY A 51 -0.89 13.45 13.70
N ASN A 52 -0.06 14.26 13.04
CA ASN A 52 -0.25 14.60 11.63
C ASN A 52 0.11 13.39 10.74
N ALA A 53 -0.90 12.59 10.42
CA ALA A 53 -0.74 11.35 9.69
C ALA A 53 -1.07 11.49 8.20
N PHE A 54 -0.25 10.86 7.35
CA PHE A 54 -0.45 10.82 5.91
C PHE A 54 -0.12 9.45 5.32
N SER A 55 -0.84 9.05 4.27
CA SER A 55 -0.63 7.77 3.60
C SER A 55 0.02 7.93 2.22
N LEU A 56 1.22 7.37 2.09
CA LEU A 56 1.89 7.15 0.81
C LEU A 56 1.63 5.75 0.23
N ALA A 57 0.80 4.93 0.88
CA ALA A 57 0.40 3.61 0.39
C ALA A 57 -0.32 3.69 -0.97
N ASN A 58 -0.16 2.72 -1.84
CA ASN A 58 -0.88 2.66 -3.12
C ASN A 58 -1.22 1.21 -3.48
N VAL A 59 -2.17 1.02 -4.41
CA VAL A 59 -2.50 -0.31 -4.93
C VAL A 59 -1.25 -1.00 -5.49
N ALA A 60 -1.05 -2.26 -5.07
CA ALA A 60 0.06 -3.14 -5.44
C ALA A 60 1.47 -2.66 -5.07
N GLN A 61 1.60 -1.60 -4.26
CA GLN A 61 2.89 -1.09 -3.76
C GLN A 61 3.62 -2.18 -2.96
N ASP A 62 4.88 -2.42 -3.29
CA ASP A 62 5.75 -3.38 -2.61
C ASP A 62 6.85 -2.67 -1.81
N PHE A 63 7.68 -3.46 -1.12
CA PHE A 63 8.77 -2.94 -0.28
C PHE A 63 9.81 -2.12 -1.04
N LYS A 64 9.97 -2.33 -2.36
CA LYS A 64 10.87 -1.54 -3.20
C LYS A 64 10.35 -0.12 -3.35
N GLN A 65 9.04 0.07 -3.61
CA GLN A 65 8.47 1.41 -3.68
C GLN A 65 8.33 2.04 -2.29
N ASP A 66 7.99 1.27 -1.26
CA ASP A 66 7.94 1.75 0.13
C ASP A 66 9.28 2.36 0.56
N LEU A 67 10.38 1.62 0.36
CA LEU A 67 11.73 2.08 0.67
C LEU A 67 12.12 3.31 -0.15
N ALA A 68 11.80 3.34 -1.45
CA ALA A 68 12.11 4.48 -2.31
C ALA A 68 11.38 5.75 -1.87
N LEU A 69 10.09 5.66 -1.57
CA LEU A 69 9.28 6.79 -1.10
C LEU A 69 9.74 7.28 0.28
N LEU A 70 10.05 6.34 1.19
CA LEU A 70 10.57 6.68 2.51
C LEU A 70 11.92 7.43 2.40
N LYS A 71 12.84 6.96 1.56
CA LYS A 71 14.14 7.60 1.37
C LYS A 71 14.06 8.92 0.59
N TYR A 72 13.14 9.05 -0.37
CA TYR A 72 13.03 10.25 -1.21
C TYR A 72 12.78 11.51 -0.39
N TRP A 73 11.91 11.42 0.63
CA TRP A 73 11.54 12.56 1.48
C TRP A 73 12.43 12.72 2.72
N ALA A 74 13.52 11.96 2.83
CA ALA A 74 14.32 11.83 4.04
C ALA A 74 14.76 13.16 4.65
N ASP A 75 15.20 14.11 3.83
CA ASP A 75 15.71 15.40 4.28
C ASP A 75 14.59 16.36 4.72
N ARG A 76 13.36 16.07 4.31
CA ARG A 76 12.17 16.88 4.60
C ARG A 76 11.46 16.42 5.87
N TYR A 77 11.58 15.17 6.30
CA TYR A 77 10.95 14.71 7.53
C TYR A 77 11.52 15.39 8.79
N LYS A 78 10.91 16.49 9.25
CA LYS A 78 11.32 17.20 10.47
C LYS A 78 10.61 16.69 11.72
N ARG A 79 9.38 16.20 11.57
CA ARG A 79 8.53 15.74 12.68
C ARG A 79 8.17 14.25 12.63
N LEU A 80 8.69 13.50 11.65
CA LEU A 80 8.35 12.09 11.49
C LEU A 80 8.74 11.31 12.75
N LYS A 81 7.75 10.66 13.37
CA LYS A 81 7.91 9.86 14.60
C LYS A 81 7.59 8.40 14.34
N THR A 82 6.70 8.10 13.41
CA THR A 82 6.22 6.74 13.18
C THR A 82 6.08 6.42 11.69
N VAL A 83 6.54 5.23 11.31
CA VAL A 83 6.29 4.63 9.99
C VAL A 83 5.52 3.33 10.20
N ILE A 84 4.32 3.23 9.63
CA ILE A 84 3.51 2.01 9.62
C ILE A 84 3.79 1.26 8.32
N ALA A 85 4.41 0.08 8.43
CA ALA A 85 4.81 -0.76 7.32
C ALA A 85 4.08 -2.10 7.37
N PRO A 86 3.16 -2.38 6.43
CA PRO A 86 2.42 -3.62 6.44
C PRO A 86 3.24 -4.79 5.90
N VAL A 87 3.03 -5.96 6.50
CA VAL A 87 3.49 -7.24 5.98
C VAL A 87 2.25 -8.09 5.77
N SER A 88 1.89 -8.32 4.51
CA SER A 88 0.75 -9.15 4.14
C SER A 88 1.24 -10.50 3.63
N TYR A 89 0.33 -11.47 3.52
CA TYR A 89 0.64 -12.86 3.13
C TYR A 89 1.55 -13.00 1.90
N MET A 90 1.42 -12.10 0.92
CA MET A 90 2.21 -12.08 -0.31
C MET A 90 3.52 -11.27 -0.22
N SER A 91 3.67 -10.37 0.76
CA SER A 91 4.63 -9.26 0.70
C SER A 91 6.09 -9.71 0.52
N TRP A 92 6.51 -10.78 1.18
CA TRP A 92 7.89 -11.28 1.10
C TRP A 92 8.23 -11.97 -0.22
N PHE A 93 7.21 -12.43 -0.96
CA PHE A 93 7.38 -13.37 -2.06
C PHE A 93 7.20 -12.72 -3.43
N ILE A 94 6.73 -11.46 -3.48
CA ILE A 94 6.49 -10.75 -4.73
C ILE A 94 7.81 -10.44 -5.44
N ASN A 95 7.86 -10.77 -6.74
CA ASN A 95 8.93 -10.40 -7.67
C ASN A 95 8.85 -8.93 -8.10
N GLY A 96 8.60 -7.98 -7.20
CA GLY A 96 8.40 -6.58 -7.58
C GLY A 96 7.15 -6.26 -8.42
N MET A 97 6.66 -5.03 -8.30
CA MET A 97 5.49 -4.51 -9.00
C MET A 97 5.64 -4.56 -10.52
N GLU A 98 6.84 -4.28 -11.04
CA GLU A 98 7.11 -4.25 -12.48
C GLU A 98 6.93 -5.60 -13.19
N TYR A 99 6.91 -6.71 -12.45
CA TYR A 99 6.69 -8.06 -12.99
C TYR A 99 5.25 -8.57 -12.73
N GLY A 100 4.44 -7.83 -12.00
CA GLY A 100 3.05 -8.18 -11.68
C GLY A 100 2.01 -7.66 -12.68
N ALA A 101 0.76 -8.06 -12.48
CA ALA A 101 -0.38 -7.60 -13.29
C ALA A 101 -0.60 -6.07 -13.24
N GLU A 102 -0.15 -5.43 -12.16
CA GLU A 102 -0.29 -3.99 -11.94
C GLU A 102 0.97 -3.19 -12.36
N LYS A 103 1.93 -3.79 -13.09
CA LYS A 103 3.18 -3.16 -13.55
C LYS A 103 3.03 -1.83 -14.27
N TYR A 104 1.85 -1.60 -14.85
CA TYR A 104 1.52 -0.35 -15.49
C TYR A 104 1.65 0.83 -14.50
N ARG A 105 1.40 0.61 -13.20
CA ARG A 105 1.52 1.64 -12.14
C ARG A 105 2.94 2.11 -11.91
N CYS A 106 3.97 1.37 -12.30
CA CYS A 106 5.37 1.80 -12.23
C CYS A 106 5.57 3.16 -12.92
N ARG A 107 4.82 3.43 -14.00
CA ARG A 107 4.85 4.75 -14.67
C ARG A 107 4.40 5.89 -13.76
N TYR A 108 3.49 5.64 -12.84
CA TYR A 108 2.96 6.69 -11.97
C TYR A 108 3.98 7.12 -10.92
N TYR A 109 4.77 6.18 -10.40
CA TYR A 109 5.92 6.52 -9.56
C TYR A 109 6.95 7.33 -10.34
N LYS A 110 7.24 6.91 -11.59
CA LYS A 110 8.21 7.61 -12.43
C LYS A 110 7.76 9.03 -12.80
N ILE A 111 6.54 9.17 -13.30
CA ILE A 111 6.04 10.43 -13.88
C ILE A 111 5.56 11.40 -12.81
N TYR A 112 4.94 10.92 -11.73
CA TYR A 112 4.22 11.78 -10.77
C TYR A 112 4.78 11.80 -9.36
N MET A 113 5.75 10.94 -9.03
CA MET A 113 6.35 10.90 -7.69
C MET A 113 7.86 11.09 -7.69
N ASP A 114 8.44 11.47 -8.82
CA ASP A 114 9.89 11.67 -9.01
C ASP A 114 10.73 10.46 -8.52
N CYS A 115 10.18 9.26 -8.68
CA CYS A 115 10.81 8.05 -8.18
C CYS A 115 11.87 7.55 -9.16
N SER A 116 13.12 7.51 -8.70
CA SER A 116 14.30 7.12 -9.50
C SER A 116 14.44 5.61 -9.73
N LEU A 117 13.53 4.79 -9.19
CA LEU A 117 13.51 3.34 -9.41
C LEU A 117 13.43 2.95 -10.90
N TYR A 118 12.92 3.84 -11.74
CA TYR A 118 12.70 3.61 -13.17
C TYR A 118 13.51 4.61 -14.02
N PRO A 119 14.27 4.15 -15.04
CA PRO A 119 15.08 5.04 -15.87
C PRO A 119 14.24 6.05 -16.67
N ASP A 120 14.80 7.24 -16.94
CA ASP A 120 14.15 8.29 -17.75
C ASP A 120 13.84 7.83 -19.18
N TRP A 121 14.72 7.00 -19.74
CA TRP A 121 14.62 6.47 -21.10
C TRP A 121 13.79 5.18 -21.20
N SER A 122 12.96 4.89 -20.19
CA SER A 122 12.09 3.72 -20.16
C SER A 122 10.65 4.05 -20.56
N LEU A 123 9.89 3.03 -20.94
CA LEU A 123 8.45 3.16 -21.21
C LEU A 123 7.64 3.63 -19.98
N TYR A 124 8.19 3.46 -18.77
CA TYR A 124 7.57 3.99 -17.55
C TYR A 124 7.57 5.52 -17.49
N ASN A 125 8.35 6.21 -18.33
CA ASN A 125 8.30 7.66 -18.44
C ASN A 125 7.35 8.15 -19.54
N LEU A 126 6.38 7.33 -19.97
CA LEU A 126 5.36 7.70 -20.97
C LEU A 126 3.99 7.19 -20.53
N GLU A 127 2.98 8.06 -20.47
CA GLU A 127 1.58 7.68 -20.24
C GLU A 127 1.04 6.80 -21.38
N VAL A 128 1.40 7.14 -22.61
CA VAL A 128 0.95 6.41 -23.81
C VAL A 128 1.46 4.97 -23.89
N SER A 129 2.42 4.57 -23.05
CA SER A 129 2.98 3.21 -23.03
C SER A 129 1.98 2.14 -22.58
N ASP A 130 0.89 2.53 -21.91
CA ASP A 130 -0.21 1.65 -21.54
C ASP A 130 -1.53 2.16 -22.13
N ILE A 131 -1.88 1.62 -23.29
CA ILE A 131 -3.03 2.06 -24.09
C ILE A 131 -4.33 1.97 -23.30
N ARG A 132 -4.49 0.96 -22.45
CA ARG A 132 -5.71 0.75 -21.64
C ARG A 132 -5.89 1.90 -20.66
N SER A 133 -4.85 2.26 -19.92
CA SER A 133 -4.87 3.38 -18.98
C SER A 133 -4.94 4.73 -19.68
N ALA A 134 -4.17 4.92 -20.76
CA ALA A 134 -4.18 6.14 -21.55
C ALA A 134 -5.60 6.43 -22.08
N SER A 135 -6.28 5.40 -22.60
CA SER A 135 -7.67 5.52 -23.06
C SER A 135 -8.62 5.93 -21.94
N LYS A 136 -8.51 5.32 -20.75
CA LYS A 136 -9.33 5.69 -19.59
C LYS A 136 -9.08 7.14 -19.15
N LYS A 137 -7.82 7.57 -19.10
CA LYS A 137 -7.45 8.96 -18.76
C LYS A 137 -7.97 9.94 -19.80
N LEU A 138 -7.91 9.60 -21.09
CA LEU A 138 -8.43 10.45 -22.15
C LEU A 138 -9.96 10.62 -22.04
N VAL A 139 -10.70 9.55 -21.72
CA VAL A 139 -12.14 9.64 -21.44
C VAL A 139 -12.41 10.58 -20.26
N ARG A 140 -11.67 10.44 -19.15
CA ARG A 140 -11.80 11.34 -17.98
C ARG A 140 -11.53 12.79 -18.35
N TYR A 141 -10.47 13.05 -19.12
CA TYR A 141 -10.12 14.38 -19.61
C TYR A 141 -11.30 15.03 -20.36
N PHE A 142 -11.90 14.33 -21.32
CA PHE A 142 -13.04 14.85 -22.07
C PHE A 142 -14.31 15.04 -21.23
N ARG A 143 -14.49 14.21 -20.20
CA ARG A 143 -15.60 14.33 -19.25
C ARG A 143 -15.37 15.34 -18.13
N LYS A 144 -14.16 15.92 -18.03
CA LYS A 144 -13.73 16.79 -16.92
C LYS A 144 -13.87 16.11 -15.55
N GLU A 145 -13.66 14.79 -15.53
CA GLU A 145 -13.59 14.00 -14.31
C GLU A 145 -12.14 13.97 -13.82
N ASP A 146 -11.93 14.11 -12.51
CA ASP A 146 -10.62 13.80 -11.95
C ASP A 146 -10.41 12.28 -11.85
N GLY A 147 -9.14 11.88 -11.76
CA GLY A 147 -8.74 10.50 -11.54
C GLY A 147 -8.22 10.24 -10.13
N ILE A 148 -8.50 11.14 -9.19
CA ILE A 148 -8.04 11.03 -7.81
C ILE A 148 -8.95 10.03 -7.11
N SER A 149 -8.34 9.06 -6.45
CA SER A 149 -9.06 8.00 -5.76
C SER A 149 -8.60 7.82 -4.32
N CYS A 150 -8.16 8.92 -3.73
CA CYS A 150 -7.87 9.03 -2.31
C CYS A 150 -8.51 10.27 -1.71
N ASP A 151 -8.69 10.28 -0.39
CA ASP A 151 -9.06 11.48 0.35
C ASP A 151 -7.86 12.40 0.58
N LYS A 152 -8.09 13.49 1.33
CA LYS A 152 -7.06 14.49 1.58
C LYS A 152 -5.86 13.98 2.40
N TYR A 153 -6.01 12.86 3.10
CA TYR A 153 -4.96 12.20 3.90
C TYR A 153 -4.27 11.06 3.15
N GLY A 154 -4.62 10.84 1.88
CA GLY A 154 -4.04 9.80 1.04
C GLY A 154 -4.68 8.42 1.23
N PHE A 155 -5.79 8.29 1.96
CA PHE A 155 -6.54 7.05 2.10
C PHE A 155 -7.34 6.74 0.83
N GLY A 156 -7.29 5.52 0.33
CA GLY A 156 -7.98 5.06 -0.86
C GLY A 156 -9.49 4.97 -0.68
N THR A 157 -10.25 5.55 -1.61
CA THR A 157 -11.72 5.64 -1.55
C THR A 157 -12.44 4.64 -2.44
N HIS A 158 -11.74 3.62 -2.95
CA HIS A 158 -12.30 2.64 -3.89
C HIS A 158 -13.26 1.64 -3.24
N PHE A 159 -13.04 1.31 -1.97
CA PHE A 159 -13.75 0.26 -1.27
C PHE A 159 -14.84 0.82 -0.37
N GLY A 160 -15.81 1.46 -1.00
CA GLY A 160 -17.02 1.92 -0.31
C GLY A 160 -17.81 0.75 0.29
N SER A 161 -18.57 1.05 1.33
CA SER A 161 -19.50 0.13 2.00
C SER A 161 -20.61 -0.41 1.08
N HIS A 162 -20.88 0.27 -0.04
CA HIS A 162 -21.98 0.02 -0.95
C HIS A 162 -21.56 -0.87 -2.13
N GLY A 163 -22.42 -1.81 -2.55
CA GLY A 163 -22.16 -2.69 -3.70
C GLY A 163 -21.30 -3.93 -3.40
N LYS A 164 -21.18 -4.29 -2.11
CA LYS A 164 -20.48 -5.48 -1.63
C LYS A 164 -21.16 -6.76 -2.09
N ASN A 165 -20.36 -7.74 -2.53
CA ASN A 165 -20.85 -9.09 -2.83
C ASN A 165 -20.58 -10.03 -1.65
N MET A 166 -21.27 -9.80 -0.53
CA MET A 166 -21.10 -10.59 0.70
C MET A 166 -21.30 -12.08 0.48
N GLU A 167 -22.12 -12.47 -0.50
CA GLU A 167 -22.36 -13.86 -0.83
C GLU A 167 -21.12 -14.54 -1.45
N ALA A 168 -20.39 -13.83 -2.34
CA ALA A 168 -19.25 -14.40 -3.06
C ALA A 168 -18.03 -14.67 -2.17
N TRP A 169 -17.72 -13.82 -1.18
CA TRP A 169 -16.66 -14.13 -0.22
C TRP A 169 -17.12 -15.05 0.90
N ASN A 170 -18.37 -14.97 1.39
CA ASN A 170 -18.84 -15.92 2.41
C ASN A 170 -18.91 -17.36 1.88
N LYS A 171 -19.16 -17.54 0.58
CA LYS A 171 -19.08 -18.85 -0.10
C LYS A 171 -17.66 -19.23 -0.53
N GLY A 172 -16.68 -18.36 -0.30
CA GLY A 172 -15.26 -18.61 -0.58
C GLY A 172 -14.83 -18.49 -2.04
N THR A 173 -15.73 -18.16 -2.97
CA THR A 173 -15.38 -18.05 -4.41
C THR A 173 -14.39 -16.92 -4.69
N ASP A 174 -14.53 -15.77 -4.02
CA ASP A 174 -13.57 -14.67 -4.08
C ASP A 174 -12.24 -15.07 -3.42
N ALA A 175 -12.32 -15.78 -2.30
CA ALA A 175 -11.15 -16.22 -1.54
C ALA A 175 -10.27 -17.17 -2.35
N VAL A 176 -10.82 -18.12 -3.10
CA VAL A 176 -10.03 -19.01 -3.96
C VAL A 176 -9.19 -18.22 -4.96
N SER A 177 -9.77 -17.18 -5.58
CA SER A 177 -9.07 -16.34 -6.55
C SER A 177 -8.03 -15.44 -5.87
N ALA A 178 -8.36 -14.85 -4.72
CA ALA A 178 -7.44 -14.01 -3.96
C ALA A 178 -6.25 -14.81 -3.44
N VAL A 179 -6.49 -15.95 -2.79
CA VAL A 179 -5.45 -16.87 -2.30
C VAL A 179 -4.56 -17.30 -3.45
N LYS A 180 -5.12 -17.75 -4.58
CA LYS A 180 -4.32 -18.15 -5.75
C LYS A 180 -3.41 -17.02 -6.26
N ARG A 181 -3.88 -15.76 -6.25
CA ARG A 181 -3.06 -14.61 -6.65
C ARG A 181 -1.96 -14.27 -5.64
N HIS A 182 -2.16 -14.59 -4.37
CA HIS A 182 -1.26 -14.22 -3.27
C HIS A 182 -0.32 -15.34 -2.83
N THR A 183 -0.64 -16.59 -3.16
CA THR A 183 0.29 -17.73 -3.04
C THR A 183 1.34 -17.62 -4.13
N ALA A 184 2.61 -17.63 -3.71
CA ALA A 184 3.73 -17.44 -4.60
C ALA A 184 4.13 -18.74 -5.30
N ASP A 185 4.51 -18.63 -6.56
CA ASP A 185 5.06 -19.76 -7.33
C ASP A 185 6.49 -20.14 -6.85
N SER A 186 7.22 -19.18 -6.27
CA SER A 186 8.60 -19.37 -5.79
C SER A 186 8.90 -18.49 -4.57
N PHE A 187 9.92 -18.87 -3.79
CA PHE A 187 10.39 -18.14 -2.59
C PHE A 187 11.70 -17.37 -2.86
N GLU A 188 12.10 -17.24 -4.12
CA GLU A 188 13.41 -16.70 -4.51
C GLU A 188 13.58 -15.20 -4.18
N PHE A 189 12.47 -14.46 -4.06
CA PHE A 189 12.49 -13.02 -3.80
C PHE A 189 12.55 -12.66 -2.30
N ILE A 190 12.50 -13.65 -1.41
CA ILE A 190 12.51 -13.43 0.04
C ILE A 190 13.71 -12.59 0.45
N GLU A 191 14.93 -12.96 0.06
CA GLU A 191 16.14 -12.26 0.51
C GLU A 191 16.15 -10.80 0.03
N ALA A 192 15.80 -10.56 -1.22
CA ALA A 192 15.73 -9.19 -1.76
C ALA A 192 14.66 -8.33 -1.06
N ASN A 193 13.52 -8.92 -0.70
CA ASN A 193 12.44 -8.23 0.01
C ASN A 193 12.77 -8.04 1.50
N TYR A 194 13.46 -9.00 2.11
CA TYR A 194 13.96 -8.93 3.48
C TYR A 194 14.97 -7.80 3.64
N GLU A 195 15.96 -7.70 2.74
CA GLU A 195 16.94 -6.61 2.78
C GLU A 195 16.30 -5.23 2.62
N ARG A 196 15.26 -5.08 1.79
CA ARG A 196 14.53 -3.80 1.69
C ARG A 196 13.86 -3.40 3.00
N MET A 197 13.24 -4.36 3.69
CA MET A 197 12.63 -4.10 5.00
C MET A 197 13.67 -3.81 6.08
N LYS A 198 14.85 -4.45 6.02
CA LYS A 198 15.99 -4.07 6.87
C LYS A 198 16.45 -2.64 6.60
N GLU A 199 16.60 -2.25 5.35
CA GLU A 199 16.96 -0.87 4.99
C GLU A 199 15.93 0.15 5.48
N MET A 200 14.63 -0.19 5.45
CA MET A 200 13.58 0.66 6.05
C MET A 200 13.71 0.73 7.58
N ALA A 201 13.98 -0.39 8.25
CA ALA A 201 14.18 -0.44 9.69
C ALA A 201 15.42 0.36 10.12
N GLU A 202 16.54 0.24 9.40
CA GLU A 202 17.76 1.02 9.60
C GLU A 202 17.53 2.50 9.37
N PHE A 203 16.83 2.87 8.30
CA PHE A 203 16.45 4.25 8.03
C PHE A 203 15.72 4.86 9.22
N CYS A 204 14.73 4.13 9.75
CA CYS A 204 13.91 4.58 10.87
C CYS A 204 14.73 4.67 12.15
N LYS A 205 15.47 3.62 12.50
CA LYS A 205 16.34 3.54 13.69
C LYS A 205 17.36 4.69 13.73
N ASN A 206 18.05 4.94 12.62
CA ASN A 206 19.07 6.00 12.53
C ASN A 206 18.50 7.43 12.66
N ARG A 207 17.17 7.58 12.55
CA ARG A 207 16.46 8.86 12.67
C ARG A 207 15.58 8.94 13.91
N ASN A 208 15.67 7.96 14.81
CA ASN A 208 14.78 7.83 15.97
C ASN A 208 13.29 7.82 15.58
N VAL A 209 12.97 7.27 14.41
CA VAL A 209 11.61 7.03 13.94
C VAL A 209 11.22 5.60 14.35
N ARG A 210 10.04 5.45 14.95
CA ARG A 210 9.50 4.14 15.30
C ARG A 210 8.87 3.50 14.06
N MET A 211 9.47 2.41 13.58
CA MET A 211 8.84 1.58 12.55
C MET A 211 7.92 0.56 13.22
N ILE A 212 6.70 0.41 12.71
CA ILE A 212 5.68 -0.51 13.23
C ILE A 212 5.27 -1.45 12.11
N LEU A 213 5.42 -2.75 12.36
CA LEU A 213 4.95 -3.79 11.47
C LEU A 213 3.49 -4.12 11.77
N ILE A 214 2.68 -4.33 10.73
CA ILE A 214 1.30 -4.77 10.90
C ILE A 214 0.91 -5.83 9.85
N THR A 215 -0.03 -6.69 10.22
CA THR A 215 -0.80 -7.50 9.25
C THR A 215 -2.27 -7.11 9.38
N THR A 216 -2.90 -6.69 8.30
CA THR A 216 -4.30 -6.21 8.32
C THR A 216 -5.29 -7.35 8.54
N PRO A 217 -6.51 -7.06 9.02
CA PRO A 217 -7.58 -8.05 9.07
C PRO A 217 -7.93 -8.60 7.70
N CYS A 218 -8.25 -9.90 7.64
CA CYS A 218 -8.83 -10.56 6.48
C CYS A 218 -10.06 -11.38 6.91
N TRP A 219 -10.93 -11.71 5.95
CA TRP A 219 -12.09 -12.56 6.21
C TRP A 219 -11.68 -14.03 6.33
N SER A 220 -12.45 -14.82 7.09
CA SER A 220 -12.10 -16.21 7.42
C SER A 220 -11.89 -17.09 6.22
N THR A 221 -12.74 -16.96 5.21
CA THR A 221 -12.59 -17.73 3.97
C THR A 221 -11.26 -17.48 3.26
N TYR A 222 -10.64 -16.31 3.43
CA TYR A 222 -9.30 -16.06 2.92
C TYR A 222 -8.24 -16.73 3.79
N TYR A 223 -8.20 -16.41 5.10
CA TYR A 223 -7.10 -16.88 5.95
C TYR A 223 -7.13 -18.38 6.26
N ASP A 224 -8.29 -19.04 6.14
CA ASP A 224 -8.43 -20.49 6.34
C ASP A 224 -8.01 -21.30 5.11
N ASN A 225 -7.83 -20.64 3.96
CA ASN A 225 -7.42 -21.28 2.71
C ASN A 225 -5.97 -20.95 2.29
N LEU A 226 -5.21 -20.21 3.12
CA LEU A 226 -3.82 -19.88 2.82
C LEU A 226 -2.93 -21.12 2.86
N ASP A 227 -1.93 -21.19 1.97
CA ASP A 227 -0.90 -22.22 2.05
C ASP A 227 -0.11 -22.05 3.37
N GLU A 228 -0.11 -23.10 4.17
CA GLU A 228 0.46 -23.12 5.53
C GLU A 228 1.98 -22.89 5.52
N LYS A 229 2.70 -23.36 4.49
CA LYS A 229 4.16 -23.21 4.40
C LYS A 229 4.53 -21.75 4.14
N GLN A 230 3.85 -21.10 3.20
CA GLN A 230 4.04 -19.68 2.94
C GLN A 230 3.63 -18.83 4.14
N LEU A 231 2.52 -19.16 4.81
CA LEU A 231 2.07 -18.43 5.99
C LEU A 231 3.07 -18.55 7.14
N ALA A 232 3.55 -19.77 7.41
CA ALA A 232 4.59 -20.00 8.41
C ALA A 232 5.88 -19.25 8.05
N LYS A 233 6.28 -19.22 6.78
CA LYS A 233 7.46 -18.49 6.32
C LYS A 233 7.31 -16.98 6.47
N MET A 234 6.13 -16.43 6.19
CA MET A 234 5.83 -15.01 6.44
C MET A 234 6.05 -14.66 7.92
N TYR A 235 5.48 -15.46 8.83
CA TYR A 235 5.64 -15.24 10.26
C TYR A 235 7.09 -15.41 10.71
N GLU A 236 7.81 -16.41 10.22
CA GLU A 236 9.23 -16.59 10.52
C GLU A 236 10.04 -15.32 10.20
N LEU A 237 9.83 -14.74 9.01
CA LEU A 237 10.51 -13.52 8.57
C LEU A 237 10.12 -12.29 9.39
N ILE A 238 8.84 -12.13 9.74
CA ILE A 238 8.38 -11.05 10.63
C ILE A 238 9.09 -11.16 11.98
N HIS A 239 9.07 -12.33 12.62
CA HIS A 239 9.70 -12.52 13.94
C HIS A 239 11.21 -12.32 13.89
N ARG A 240 11.86 -12.71 12.78
CA ARG A 240 13.29 -12.46 12.56
C ARG A 240 13.57 -10.95 12.54
N LEU A 241 12.82 -10.19 11.74
CA LEU A 241 13.00 -8.75 11.62
C LEU A 241 12.68 -8.02 12.93
N GLN A 242 11.63 -8.42 13.64
CA GLN A 242 11.28 -7.90 14.95
C GLN A 242 12.43 -8.07 15.95
N LYS A 243 13.07 -9.25 16.00
CA LYS A 243 14.19 -9.49 16.92
C LYS A 243 15.44 -8.72 16.54
N GLU A 244 15.70 -8.57 15.25
CA GLU A 244 16.90 -7.91 14.72
C GLU A 244 16.88 -6.39 14.98
N TYR A 245 15.70 -5.76 14.92
CA TYR A 245 15.54 -4.30 15.03
C TYR A 245 14.69 -3.83 16.22
N ASP A 246 14.22 -4.73 17.07
CA ASP A 246 13.29 -4.46 18.19
C ASP A 246 12.00 -3.75 17.73
N LEU A 247 11.38 -4.30 16.67
CA LEU A 247 10.18 -3.69 16.08
C LEU A 247 8.89 -4.21 16.73
N PRO A 248 7.93 -3.33 17.06
CA PRO A 248 6.57 -3.76 17.38
C PRO A 248 5.91 -4.35 16.13
N TYR A 249 5.22 -5.48 16.32
CA TYR A 249 4.37 -6.11 15.33
C TYR A 249 2.97 -6.31 15.91
N PHE A 250 1.96 -5.93 15.14
CA PHE A 250 0.56 -6.16 15.47
C PHE A 250 -0.09 -7.01 14.37
N ASP A 251 -0.51 -8.21 14.75
CA ASP A 251 -1.18 -9.14 13.85
C ASP A 251 -2.70 -9.06 14.02
N TYR A 252 -3.38 -8.64 12.96
CA TYR A 252 -4.83 -8.58 12.92
C TYR A 252 -5.44 -9.59 11.95
N LEU A 253 -4.65 -10.46 11.32
CA LEU A 253 -5.09 -11.35 10.23
C LEU A 253 -6.37 -12.12 10.58
N LYS A 254 -6.44 -12.64 11.81
CA LYS A 254 -7.56 -13.41 12.35
C LYS A 254 -8.26 -12.72 13.53
N ASP A 255 -8.25 -11.38 13.55
CA ASP A 255 -8.80 -10.62 14.68
C ASP A 255 -10.33 -10.73 14.75
N SER A 256 -10.83 -11.41 15.77
CA SER A 256 -12.26 -11.65 16.02
C SER A 256 -13.10 -10.39 16.26
N ARG A 257 -12.48 -9.21 16.45
CA ARG A 257 -13.19 -7.95 16.55
C ARG A 257 -13.86 -7.55 15.23
N PHE A 258 -13.41 -8.10 14.09
CA PHE A 258 -13.93 -7.77 12.76
C PHE A 258 -15.06 -8.72 12.33
N VAL A 259 -16.11 -8.13 11.75
CA VAL A 259 -17.29 -8.84 11.25
C VAL A 259 -17.41 -8.66 9.74
N ALA A 260 -18.30 -9.41 9.08
CA ALA A 260 -18.42 -9.42 7.62
C ALA A 260 -18.62 -8.00 7.03
N ASP A 261 -19.37 -7.14 7.72
CA ASP A 261 -19.66 -5.77 7.28
C ASP A 261 -18.41 -4.88 7.25
N ASP A 262 -17.35 -5.21 8.01
CA ASP A 262 -16.11 -4.46 8.00
C ASP A 262 -15.34 -4.65 6.68
N PHE A 263 -15.62 -5.70 5.93
CA PHE A 263 -14.87 -6.08 4.73
C PHE A 263 -15.53 -5.62 3.43
N HIS A 264 -14.72 -5.28 2.43
CA HIS A 264 -15.15 -5.03 1.05
C HIS A 264 -14.99 -6.26 0.17
N ASP A 265 -14.03 -7.11 0.47
CA ASP A 265 -13.83 -8.45 -0.10
C ASP A 265 -13.11 -9.33 0.94
N CYS A 266 -12.62 -10.51 0.55
CA CYS A 266 -12.04 -11.44 1.51
C CYS A 266 -10.70 -11.02 2.13
N ASP A 267 -10.00 -10.06 1.53
CA ASP A 267 -8.64 -9.62 1.91
C ASP A 267 -8.52 -8.09 2.09
N HIS A 268 -9.59 -7.34 1.85
CA HIS A 268 -9.64 -5.89 2.02
C HIS A 268 -10.78 -5.44 2.93
N LEU A 269 -10.45 -4.49 3.81
CA LEU A 269 -11.43 -3.72 4.56
C LEU A 269 -12.22 -2.79 3.63
N SER A 270 -13.45 -2.51 4.03
CA SER A 270 -14.26 -1.42 3.49
C SER A 270 -13.96 -0.11 4.22
N ASP A 271 -14.49 1.02 3.72
CA ASP A 271 -14.45 2.32 4.38
C ASP A 271 -14.78 2.30 5.89
N ILE A 272 -15.86 1.62 6.29
CA ILE A 272 -16.27 1.50 7.70
C ILE A 272 -15.33 0.58 8.49
N GLY A 273 -14.86 -0.51 7.89
CA GLY A 273 -13.91 -1.42 8.52
C GLY A 273 -12.52 -0.81 8.67
N ALA A 274 -12.12 0.04 7.72
CA ALA A 274 -10.87 0.78 7.74
C ALA A 274 -10.87 1.83 8.86
N GLU A 275 -12.00 2.53 9.06
CA GLU A 275 -12.17 3.42 10.22
C GLU A 275 -12.06 2.64 11.54
N LYS A 276 -12.79 1.53 11.67
CA LYS A 276 -12.75 0.66 12.86
C LYS A 276 -11.34 0.14 13.12
N PHE A 277 -10.68 -0.39 12.09
CA PHE A 277 -9.31 -0.89 12.18
C PHE A 277 -8.35 0.21 12.60
N THR A 278 -8.44 1.39 12.00
CA THR A 278 -7.51 2.47 12.33
C THR A 278 -7.65 2.93 13.77
N LYS A 279 -8.88 3.02 14.31
CA LYS A 279 -9.11 3.36 15.72
C LYS A 279 -8.54 2.30 16.67
N ILE A 280 -8.71 1.03 16.33
CA ILE A 280 -8.11 -0.09 17.07
C ILE A 280 -6.59 0.01 17.04
N LEU A 281 -6.01 0.14 15.84
CA LEU A 281 -4.57 0.24 15.63
C LEU A 281 -3.98 1.44 16.37
N ASN A 282 -4.63 2.61 16.31
CA ASN A 282 -4.17 3.79 17.03
C ASN A 282 -4.07 3.52 18.52
N LYS A 283 -5.12 2.93 19.13
CA LYS A 283 -5.10 2.56 20.55
C LYS A 283 -3.96 1.59 20.88
N ASP A 284 -3.77 0.57 20.06
CA ASP A 284 -2.76 -0.46 20.29
C ASP A 284 -1.33 0.11 20.14
N ILE A 285 -1.11 1.05 19.20
CA ILE A 285 0.16 1.77 19.02
C ILE A 285 0.47 2.69 20.21
N GLN A 286 -0.51 3.44 20.72
CA GLN A 286 -0.30 4.37 21.85
C GLN A 286 -0.10 3.65 23.20
N SER A 287 -0.53 2.39 23.31
CA SER A 287 -0.43 1.61 24.54
C SER A 287 0.96 1.00 24.81
N ARG A 288 1.91 1.15 23.87
CA ARG A 288 3.27 0.59 23.91
C ARG A 288 4.29 1.65 23.62
#